data_AF-A0AAD8ZU17-F1
#
_entry.id   AF-A0AAD8ZU17-F1
#
_cell.length_a   1.000
_cell.length_b   1.000
_cell.length_c   1.000
_cell.angle_alpha   90.00
_cell.angle_beta   90.00
_cell.angle_gamma   90.00
#
_symmetry.space_group_name_H-M   'P 1'
#
loop_
_entity.id
_entity.type
_entity.pdbx_description
1 polymer ?
#
loop_
_entity_poly.entity_id
_entity_poly.type
_entity_poly.pdbx_seq_one_letter_code
_entity_poly.pdbx_strand_id
1 'polypeptide(L)' 'MLAVSPPPGSECDDEEVEYEDSDSDESWTTESAISSESILSSMSMNGGEEKPFACPVPGCKKRYKQAMT' A
#
# COMPACT_ATOMS: atom_id res chain seq x y z
N MET A 1 -36.32 -15.42 33.09
CA MET A 1 -35.96 -15.08 31.70
C MET A 1 -37.15 -15.35 30.80
N LEU A 2 -37.72 -14.32 30.16
CA LEU A 2 -38.70 -14.49 29.07
C LEU A 2 -37.89 -14.71 27.80
N ALA A 3 -38.05 -15.86 27.13
CA ALA A 3 -37.37 -16.16 25.89
C ALA A 3 -38.15 -15.55 24.72
N VAL A 4 -37.53 -14.60 24.00
CA VAL A 4 -37.99 -14.17 22.68
C VAL A 4 -37.25 -15.03 21.65
N SER A 5 -37.98 -15.75 20.81
CA SER A 5 -37.38 -16.56 19.75
C SER A 5 -37.17 -15.68 18.51
N PRO A 6 -35.95 -15.54 17.99
CA PRO A 6 -35.68 -14.76 16.77
C PRO A 6 -36.08 -15.54 15.51
N PRO A 7 -36.41 -14.85 14.39
CA PRO A 7 -36.68 -15.52 13.11
C PRO A 7 -35.43 -16.30 12.65
N PRO A 8 -35.58 -17.49 12.03
CA PRO A 8 -34.45 -18.31 11.66
C PRO A 8 -33.79 -17.71 10.42
N GLY A 9 -32.70 -16.98 10.60
CA GLY A 9 -31.90 -16.51 9.48
C GLY A 9 -31.13 -15.23 9.76
N SER A 10 -30.08 -15.34 10.57
CA SER A 10 -28.84 -14.57 10.50
C SER A 10 -28.14 -14.73 11.85
N GLU A 11 -27.28 -15.74 11.96
CA GLU A 11 -26.26 -15.75 13.00
C GLU A 11 -25.34 -14.53 12.77
N CYS A 12 -25.51 -13.51 13.61
CA CYS A 12 -24.54 -12.45 13.81
C CYS A 12 -23.75 -12.87 15.05
N ASP A 13 -22.55 -13.41 14.83
CA ASP A 13 -21.62 -13.80 15.88
C ASP A 13 -21.00 -12.53 16.49
N ASP A 14 -21.22 -12.35 17.80
CA ASP A 14 -20.75 -11.23 18.61
C ASP A 14 -19.59 -11.75 19.46
N GLU A 15 -18.36 -11.41 19.09
CA GLU A 15 -17.21 -11.47 20.00
C GLU A 15 -16.54 -10.10 20.10
N GLU A 16 -16.45 -9.66 21.35
CA GLU A 16 -15.91 -8.41 21.86
C GLU A 16 -14.42 -8.28 21.51
N VAL A 17 -14.08 -7.55 20.45
CA VAL A 17 -12.68 -7.24 20.11
C VAL A 17 -12.24 -5.96 20.82
N GLU A 18 -11.61 -6.07 21.98
CA GLU A 18 -10.77 -4.99 22.51
C GLU A 18 -9.52 -4.89 21.61
N TYR A 19 -9.57 -3.98 20.64
CA TYR A 19 -8.53 -3.75 19.64
C TYR A 19 -7.41 -2.87 20.24
N GLU A 20 -6.53 -3.42 21.07
CA GLU A 20 -5.26 -2.74 21.33
C GLU A 20 -4.10 -3.73 21.15
N ASP A 21 -3.71 -3.89 19.90
CA ASP A 21 -2.31 -4.01 19.58
C ASP A 21 -2.01 -3.10 18.38
N SER A 22 -1.55 -1.89 18.69
CA SER A 22 -0.96 -1.01 17.72
C SER A 22 0.49 -1.42 17.53
N ASP A 23 0.75 -2.55 16.85
CA ASP A 23 2.07 -2.98 16.33
C ASP A 23 2.57 -2.02 15.22
N SER A 24 2.46 -0.71 15.46
CA SER A 24 2.99 0.36 14.60
C SER A 24 4.52 0.46 14.69
N ASP A 25 5.19 -0.48 15.34
CA ASP A 25 6.65 -0.65 15.33
C ASP A 25 7.12 -1.69 14.30
N GLU A 26 6.21 -2.28 13.52
CA GLU A 26 6.61 -2.95 12.30
C GLU A 26 7.00 -1.89 11.27
N SER A 27 8.19 -1.33 11.44
CA SER A 27 8.84 -0.56 10.40
C SER A 27 9.05 -1.54 9.24
N TRP A 28 8.18 -1.49 8.22
CA TRP A 28 8.19 -2.38 7.04
C TRP A 28 9.48 -2.29 6.21
N THR A 29 10.44 -1.50 6.67
CA THR A 29 11.82 -1.51 6.25
C THR A 29 12.64 -1.82 7.49
N THR A 30 13.41 -2.91 7.47
CA THR A 30 14.39 -3.11 8.54
C THR A 30 15.26 -1.86 8.56
N GLU A 31 15.30 -1.18 9.70
CA GLU A 31 16.10 0.03 9.96
C GLU A 31 17.57 -0.12 9.51
N SER A 32 18.03 -1.37 9.37
CA SER A 32 19.37 -1.74 8.91
C SER A 32 19.52 -1.90 7.38
N ALA A 33 18.45 -1.99 6.58
CA ALA A 33 18.54 -2.22 5.14
C ALA A 33 18.61 -0.94 4.30
N ILE A 34 18.24 0.22 4.86
CA ILE A 34 18.23 1.48 4.12
C ILE A 34 18.90 2.55 4.98
N SER A 35 20.15 2.87 4.64
CA SER A 35 20.84 4.02 5.24
C SER A 35 20.12 5.31 4.87
N SER A 36 20.00 6.26 5.80
CA SER A 36 19.33 7.54 5.61
C SER A 36 19.87 8.31 4.38
N GLU A 37 21.16 8.15 4.08
CA GLU A 37 21.80 8.68 2.86
C GLU A 37 21.33 8.02 1.56
N SER A 38 21.02 6.73 1.58
CA SER A 38 20.51 5.98 0.41
C SER A 38 19.10 6.44 0.03
N ILE A 39 18.28 6.80 1.03
CA ILE A 39 16.96 7.39 0.83
C ILE A 39 17.10 8.76 0.14
N LEU A 40 18.07 9.57 0.61
CA LEU A 40 18.32 10.90 0.04
C LEU A 40 18.92 10.85 -1.37
N SER A 41 19.69 9.81 -1.69
CA SER A 41 20.28 9.62 -3.03
C SER A 41 19.24 9.17 -4.07
N SER A 42 18.24 8.41 -3.65
CA SER A 42 17.23 7.80 -4.53
C SER A 42 16.29 8.79 -5.22
N MET A 43 16.24 10.06 -4.79
CA MET A 43 15.46 11.09 -5.47
C MET A 43 16.11 11.61 -6.77
N SER A 44 17.29 11.09 -7.12
CA SER A 44 17.99 11.42 -8.37
C SER A 44 17.31 10.74 -9.57
N MET A 45 16.25 11.34 -10.08
CA MET A 45 15.53 10.90 -11.28
C MET A 45 16.35 11.18 -12.56
N ASN A 46 17.60 10.75 -12.65
CA ASN A 46 18.43 10.92 -13.86
C ASN A 46 18.16 9.80 -14.90
N GLY A 47 16.89 9.49 -15.14
CA GLY A 47 16.44 8.43 -16.06
C GLY A 47 15.95 8.97 -17.42
N GLY A 48 16.54 10.07 -17.89
CA GLY A 48 16.03 10.83 -19.03
C GLY A 48 16.39 10.29 -20.42
N GLU A 49 17.43 9.47 -20.54
CA GLU A 49 18.07 9.21 -21.85
C GLU A 49 17.85 7.81 -22.45
N GLU A 50 17.36 6.81 -21.70
CA GLU A 50 17.22 5.43 -22.20
C GLU A 50 15.77 4.99 -22.56
N LYS A 51 14.79 5.90 -22.47
CA LYS A 51 13.36 5.58 -22.66
C LYS A 51 12.67 6.59 -23.59
N PRO A 52 12.64 6.34 -24.91
CA PRO A 52 12.16 7.33 -25.88
C PRO A 52 10.62 7.50 -25.89
N PHE A 53 9.85 6.54 -25.36
CA PHE A 53 8.39 6.55 -25.45
C PHE A 53 7.74 7.18 -24.21
N ALA A 54 6.86 8.15 -24.40
CA ALA A 54 6.07 8.75 -23.32
C ALA A 54 4.78 7.96 -23.04
N CYS A 55 4.29 8.03 -21.80
CA CYS A 55 2.96 7.52 -21.46
C CYS A 55 1.87 8.30 -22.23
N PRO A 56 0.89 7.62 -22.86
CA PRO A 56 -0.19 8.31 -23.59
C PRO A 56 -1.22 8.98 -22.66
N VAL A 57 -1.19 8.67 -21.35
CA VAL A 57 -2.16 9.20 -20.39
C VAL A 57 -1.88 10.68 -20.10
N PRO A 58 -2.86 11.58 -20.29
CA PRO A 58 -2.68 13.01 -20.01
C PRO A 58 -2.28 13.21 -18.54
N GLY A 59 -1.19 13.94 -18.32
CA GLY A 59 -0.64 14.20 -16.98
C GLY A 59 0.37 13.17 -16.47
N CYS A 60 0.51 12.01 -17.12
CA CYS A 60 1.54 11.04 -16.76
C CYS A 60 2.91 11.42 -17.35
N LYS A 61 3.95 11.51 -16.51
CA LYS A 61 5.32 11.89 -16.92
C LYS A 61 6.25 10.69 -17.12
N LYS A 62 5.72 9.47 -17.09
CA LYS A 62 6.50 8.23 -17.23
C LYS A 62 6.99 8.05 -18.67
N ARG A 63 8.17 7.44 -18.78
CA ARG A 63 8.80 7.05 -20.05
C ARG A 63 9.09 5.55 -20.06
N TYR A 64 9.07 4.94 -21.24
CA TYR A 64 9.21 3.49 -21.44
C TYR A 64 10.21 3.14 -22.55
N LYS A 65 10.75 1.93 -22.50
CA LYS A 65 11.65 1.36 -23.52
C LYS A 65 10.90 0.91 -24.78
N GLN A 66 9.59 0.65 -24.68
CA GLN A 66 8.75 0.22 -25.79
C GLN A 66 7.48 1.09 -25.85
N ALA A 67 6.95 1.32 -27.06
CA ALA A 67 5.72 2.08 -27.27
C ALA A 67 4.52 1.32 -26.70
N MET A 68 3.69 2.03 -25.95
CA MET A 68 2.38 1.56 -25.45
C MET A 68 1.32 1.98 -26.45
N THR A 69 1.40 1.45 -27.67
CA THR A 69 0.37 1.66 -28.70
C THR A 69 -0.79 0.72 -28.46
#